data_AF-A0A946N823-F1
#
_entry.id   AF-A0A946N823-F1
#
_cell.length_a   1.000
_cell.length_b   1.000
_cell.length_c   1.000
_cell.angle_alpha   90.00
_cell.angle_beta   90.00
_cell.angle_gamma   90.00
#
_symmetry.space_group_name_H-M   'P 1'
#
loop_
_entity.id
_entity.type
_entity.pdbx_description
1 polymer ?
#
loop_
_entity_poly.entity_id
_entity_poly.type
_entity_poly.pdbx_seq_one_letter_code
_entity_poly.pdbx_strand_id
1 'polypeptide(L)' 'MSPATGKKFEIAGWLLFIVSALFFIASAIKGGDWLSGLGGLFFLIACLVFLVPVFRRTSD' A
#
# COMPACT_ATOMS: atom_id res chain seq x y z
N MET A 1 -14.84 4.77 -19.78
CA MET A 1 -15.36 3.64 -18.97
C MET A 1 -16.01 4.23 -17.72
N SER A 2 -17.22 3.78 -17.36
CA SER A 2 -18.15 4.44 -16.40
C SER A 2 -17.47 5.02 -15.14
N PRO A 3 -17.72 6.30 -14.78
CA PRO A 3 -16.99 7.03 -13.73
C PRO A 3 -17.20 6.49 -12.30
N ALA A 4 -18.17 5.60 -12.09
CA ALA A 4 -18.44 4.98 -10.78
C ALA A 4 -17.57 3.75 -10.45
N THR A 5 -16.88 3.18 -11.45
CA THR A 5 -16.08 1.97 -11.29
C THR A 5 -14.64 2.26 -10.86
N GLY A 6 -14.07 3.40 -11.27
CA GLY A 6 -12.69 3.77 -10.97
C GLY A 6 -12.37 3.82 -9.46
N LYS A 7 -13.27 4.40 -8.67
CA LYS A 7 -13.12 4.56 -7.21
C LYS A 7 -13.09 3.22 -6.45
N LYS A 8 -13.83 2.21 -6.93
CA LYS A 8 -13.82 0.86 -6.31
C LYS A 8 -12.48 0.16 -6.53
N PHE A 9 -11.90 0.30 -7.72
CA PHE A 9 -10.57 -0.23 -8.01
C PHE A 9 -9.46 0.51 -7.26
N GLU A 10 -9.59 1.82 -7.05
CA GLU A 10 -8.67 2.59 -6.20
C GLU A 10 -8.69 2.08 -4.74
N ILE A 11 -9.87 1.83 -4.16
CA ILE A 11 -10.00 1.29 -2.79
C ILE A 11 -9.51 -0.16 -2.71
N ALA A 12 -9.82 -1.00 -3.71
CA ALA A 12 -9.35 -2.38 -3.75
C ALA A 12 -7.82 -2.46 -3.88
N GLY A 13 -7.22 -1.60 -4.73
CA GLY A 13 -5.77 -1.48 -4.87
C GLY A 13 -5.11 -1.01 -3.57
N TRP A 14 -5.73 -0.06 -2.86
CA TRP A 14 -5.27 0.37 -1.53
C TRP A 14 -5.27 -0.78 -0.52
N LEU A 15 -6.35 -1.55 -0.44
CA LEU A 15 -6.45 -2.68 0.48
C LEU A 15 -5.37 -3.75 0.19
N LEU A 16 -5.15 -4.06 -1.09
CA LEU A 16 -4.11 -4.99 -1.54
C LEU A 16 -2.70 -4.50 -1.19
N PHE A 17 -2.45 -3.18 -1.29
CA PHE A 17 -1.17 -2.58 -0.91
C PHE A 17 -0.89 -2.66 0.59
N ILE A 18 -1.90 -2.35 1.42
CA ILE A 18 -1.81 -2.45 2.89
C ILE A 18 -1.51 -3.91 3.29
N VAL A 19 -2.24 -4.87 2.72
CA VAL A 19 -2.05 -6.31 3.02
C VAL A 19 -0.65 -6.78 2.60
N SER A 20 -0.15 -6.36 1.43
CA SER A 20 1.22 -6.67 1.02
C SER A 20 2.26 -6.08 1.98
N ALA A 21 2.08 -4.83 2.43
CA ALA A 21 3.00 -4.20 3.38
C ALA A 21 3.04 -4.94 4.72
N LEU A 22 1.88 -5.37 5.22
CA LEU A 22 1.79 -6.17 6.45
C LEU A 22 2.49 -7.52 6.30
N PHE A 23 2.31 -8.22 5.18
CA PHE A 23 3.01 -9.47 4.91
C PHE A 23 4.53 -9.29 4.82
N PHE A 24 4.99 -8.18 4.21
CA PHE A 24 6.41 -7.88 4.08
C PHE A 24 7.05 -7.59 5.44
N ILE A 25 6.38 -6.79 6.28
CA ILE A 25 6.82 -6.50 7.65
C ILE A 25 6.82 -7.78 8.50
N ALA A 26 5.77 -8.62 8.41
CA ALA A 26 5.68 -9.88 9.14
C ALA A 26 6.78 -10.87 8.72
N SER A 27 7.07 -10.96 7.42
CA SER A 27 8.16 -11.78 6.90
C SER A 27 9.54 -11.27 7.36
N ALA A 28 9.73 -9.95 7.38
CA ALA A 28 10.97 -9.32 7.88
C ALA A 28 11.22 -9.61 9.37
N ILE A 29 10.19 -9.44 10.21
CA ILE A 29 10.28 -9.74 11.64
C ILE A 29 10.57 -11.23 11.87
N LYS A 30 9.97 -12.12 11.06
CA LYS A 30 10.13 -13.56 11.21
C LYS A 30 11.46 -14.09 10.67
N GLY A 31 12.03 -13.46 9.64
CA GLY A 31 13.30 -13.85 9.05
C GLY A 31 14.53 -13.31 9.77
N GLY A 32 14.39 -12.28 10.61
CA GLY A 32 15.54 -11.62 11.25
C GLY A 32 16.48 -10.92 10.25
N ASP A 33 16.02 -10.75 9.02
CA ASP A 33 16.84 -10.32 7.89
C ASP A 33 16.70 -8.82 7.69
N TRP A 34 17.79 -8.09 7.90
CA TRP A 34 17.81 -6.62 7.85
C TRP A 34 17.39 -6.10 6.46
N LEU A 35 17.67 -6.86 5.40
CA LEU A 35 17.24 -6.56 4.02
C LEU A 35 15.72 -6.57 3.87
N SER A 36 15.04 -7.53 4.51
CA SER A 36 13.57 -7.61 4.52
C SER A 36 12.96 -6.46 5.33
N GLY A 37 13.62 -6.02 6.40
CA GLY A 37 13.20 -4.82 7.13
C GLY A 37 13.29 -3.56 6.26
N LEU A 38 14.38 -3.41 5.52
CA LEU A 38 14.61 -2.27 4.63
C LEU A 38 13.63 -2.27 3.44
N GLY A 39 13.38 -3.43 2.84
CA GLY A 39 12.38 -3.58 1.78
C GLY A 39 10.96 -3.26 2.26
N GLY A 40 10.62 -3.65 3.50
CA GLY A 40 9.32 -3.36 4.09
C GLY A 40 9.12 -1.87 4.34
N LEU A 41 10.16 -1.18 4.79
CA LEU A 41 10.15 0.27 4.98
C LEU A 41 9.99 1.01 3.65
N PHE A 42 10.71 0.61 2.60
CA PHE A 42 10.58 1.22 1.27
C PHE A 42 9.20 0.97 0.66
N PHE A 43 8.66 -0.24 0.85
CA PHE A 43 7.32 -0.61 0.40
C PHE A 43 6.24 0.18 1.13
N LEU A 44 6.38 0.38 2.45
CA LEU A 44 5.47 1.20 3.25
C LEU A 44 5.47 2.66 2.76
N ILE A 45 6.64 3.22 2.46
CA ILE A 45 6.76 4.57 1.89
C ILE A 45 6.09 4.62 0.51
N ALA A 46 6.29 3.62 -0.34
CA ALA A 46 5.62 3.53 -1.63
C ALA A 46 4.09 3.44 -1.48
N CYS A 47 3.57 2.67 -0.50
CA CYS A 47 2.14 2.64 -0.16
C CYS A 47 1.62 4.03 0.20
N LEU A 48 2.34 4.77 1.05
CA LEU A 48 1.96 6.11 1.48
C LEU A 48 1.98 7.11 0.33
N VAL A 49 2.99 7.07 -0.53
CA VAL A 49 3.10 7.93 -1.73
C VAL A 49 1.96 7.65 -2.70
N PHE A 50 1.57 6.38 -2.89
CA PHE A 50 0.39 6.02 -3.68
C PHE A 50 -0.93 6.42 -3.01
N LEU A 51 -0.98 6.50 -1.68
CA LEU A 51 -2.17 6.88 -0.91
C LEU A 51 -2.46 8.39 -0.96
N VAL A 52 -1.42 9.23 -0.93
CA VAL A 52 -1.54 10.71 -0.96
C VAL A 52 -2.43 11.23 -2.11
N PRO A 53 -2.26 10.82 -3.39
CA PRO A 53 -3.12 11.29 -4.48
C PRO A 53 -4.57 10.78 -4.39
N VAL A 54 -4.81 9.60 -3.79
CA VAL A 54 -6.18 9.06 -3.58
C VAL A 54 -6.94 9.86 -2.52
N PHE A 55 -6.26 10.27 -1.44
CA PHE A 55 -6.89 11.03 -0.37
C PHE A 55 -7.32 12.42 -0.85
N ARG A 56 -6.51 13.06 -1.70
CA ARG A 56 -6.84 14.37 -2.32
C ARG A 56 -8.03 14.33 -3.28
N ARG A 57 -8.40 13.15 -3.81
CA ARG A 57 -9.55 12.95 -4.70
C ARG A 57 -10.86 12.65 -3.97
N THR A 58 -10.81 12.35 -2.66
CA THR A 58 -12.00 11.97 -1.86
C THR A 58 -12.64 13.18 -1.16
N SER A 59 -11.97 14.34 -1.15
CA SER A 59 -12.48 15.59 -0.58
C SER A 59 -13.13 16.54 -1.59
N ASP A 60 -13.24 16.12 -2.86
CA ASP A 60 -14.15 16.66 -3.89
C ASP A 60 -15.30 15.67 -4.11
#